data_AF-A0AAQ2D6H1-F1
#
_entry.id   AF-A0AAQ2D6H1-F1
#
_cell.length_a   1.000
_cell.length_b   1.000
_cell.length_c   1.000
_cell.angle_alpha   90.00
_cell.angle_beta   90.00
_cell.angle_gamma   90.00
#
_symmetry.space_group_name_H-M   'P 1'
#
loop_
_entity.id
_entity.type
_entity.pdbx_description
1 polymer ?
#
loop_
_entity_poly.entity_id
_entity_poly.type
_entity_poly.pdbx_seq_one_letter_code
_entity_poly.pdbx_strand_id
1 'polypeptide(L)' 'MNKHQLSSRLDELGIVLDSPKSPVTNYLPVTRAGTMIFISGQVAFKNGNFFGVGQVARR' A
#
# COMPACT_ATOMS: atom_id res chain seq x y z
N MET A 1 -11.92 13.57 7.22
CA MET A 1 -11.82 12.30 7.97
C MET A 1 -10.59 12.39 8.85
N ASN A 2 -10.75 12.27 10.16
CA ASN A 2 -9.61 12.32 11.08
C ASN A 2 -8.98 10.92 11.24
N LYS A 3 -7.81 10.84 11.88
CA LYS A 3 -7.07 9.57 12.07
C LYS A 3 -7.90 8.51 12.79
N HIS A 4 -8.72 8.90 13.77
CA HIS A 4 -9.56 7.98 14.55
C HIS A 4 -10.69 7.37 13.71
N GLN A 5 -11.34 8.16 12.86
CA GLN A 5 -12.38 7.67 11.96
C GLN A 5 -11.82 6.70 10.91
N LEU A 6 -10.57 6.91 10.45
CA LEU A 6 -9.90 6.00 9.54
C LEU A 6 -9.60 4.66 10.22
N SER A 7 -9.02 4.67 11.42
CA SER A 7 -8.71 3.43 12.15
C SER A 7 -9.95 2.60 12.42
N SER A 8 -11.05 3.21 12.88
CA SER A 8 -12.30 2.48 13.15
C SER A 8 -12.85 1.78 11.91
N ARG A 9 -12.81 2.44 10.74
CA ARG A 9 -13.26 1.83 9.47
C ARG A 9 -12.38 0.67 9.01
N LEU A 10 -11.08 0.76 9.23
CA LEU A 10 -10.16 -0.34 8.92
C LEU A 10 -10.41 -1.53 9.84
N ASP A 11 -10.65 -1.27 11.13
CA ASP A 11 -10.96 -2.29 12.13
C ASP A 11 -12.29 -3.00 11.82
N GLU A 12 -13.33 -2.27 11.44
CA GLU A 12 -14.63 -2.84 11.01
C GLU A 12 -14.50 -3.79 9.81
N LEU A 13 -13.53 -3.54 8.92
CA LEU A 13 -13.24 -4.37 7.75
C LEU A 13 -12.22 -5.49 8.06
N GLY A 14 -11.66 -5.53 9.28
CA GLY A 14 -10.59 -6.47 9.64
C GLY A 14 -9.29 -6.25 8.86
N ILE A 15 -9.03 -5.02 8.40
CA ILE A 15 -7.84 -4.66 7.62
C ILE A 15 -6.78 -4.07 8.54
N VAL A 16 -5.62 -4.71 8.61
CA VAL A 16 -4.44 -4.18 9.30
C VAL A 16 -3.51 -3.53 8.28
N LEU A 17 -3.09 -2.29 8.54
CA LEU A 17 -2.07 -1.62 7.73
C LEU A 17 -0.68 -2.04 8.20
N ASP A 18 -0.04 -2.90 7.41
CA ASP A 18 1.33 -3.31 7.63
C ASP A 18 2.32 -2.13 7.46
N SER A 19 3.50 -2.27 8.06
CA SER A 19 4.59 -1.33 7.82
C SER A 19 4.97 -1.31 6.34
N PRO A 20 5.20 -0.12 5.74
CA PRO A 20 5.57 -0.02 4.34
C PRO A 20 6.89 -0.76 4.08
N LYS A 21 6.95 -1.51 2.97
CA LYS A 21 8.14 -2.23 2.56
C LYS A 21 9.23 -1.25 2.10
N SER A 22 10.49 -1.64 2.33
CA SER A 22 11.65 -0.93 1.77
C SER A 22 11.60 -0.92 0.24
N PRO A 23 12.10 0.14 -0.41
CA PRO A 23 12.20 0.19 -1.87
C PRO A 23 13.01 -0.99 -2.43
N VAL A 24 12.57 -1.51 -3.57
CA VAL A 24 13.25 -2.63 -4.26
C VAL A 24 14.54 -2.17 -4.99
N THR A 25 14.68 -0.87 -5.26
CA THR A 25 15.85 -0.27 -5.93
C THR A 25 16.01 1.22 -5.56
N ASN A 26 16.81 1.97 -6.31
CA ASN A 26 17.18 3.38 -6.11
C ASN A 26 16.06 4.38 -6.45
N TYR A 27 14.87 4.19 -5.87
CA TYR A 27 13.78 5.16 -5.89
C TYR A 27 13.21 5.37 -4.48
N LEU A 28 12.58 6.53 -4.26
CA LEU A 28 11.91 6.83 -3.00
C LEU A 28 10.52 6.15 -2.95
N PRO A 29 10.08 5.64 -1.79
CA PRO A 29 8.76 5.02 -1.67
C PRO A 29 7.64 6.06 -1.82
N VAL A 30 7.91 7.30 -1.37
CA VAL A 30 7.01 8.44 -1.44
C VAL A 30 7.83 9.70 -1.70
N THR A 31 7.32 10.60 -2.54
CA THR A 31 7.82 11.98 -2.68
C THR A 31 6.69 12.99 -2.56
N ARG A 32 7.02 14.24 -2.26
CA ARG A 32 6.06 15.34 -2.09
C ARG A 32 6.46 16.53 -2.96
N ALA A 33 5.52 17.06 -3.74
CA ALA A 33 5.69 18.33 -4.44
C ALA A 33 4.55 19.28 -4.05
N GLY A 34 4.87 20.33 -3.28
CA GLY A 34 3.88 21.26 -2.74
C GLY A 34 2.87 20.56 -1.82
N THR A 35 1.60 20.51 -2.24
CA THR A 35 0.49 19.86 -1.52
C THR A 35 0.20 18.45 -2.02
N MET A 36 0.92 17.97 -3.03
CA MET A 36 0.71 16.66 -3.65
C MET A 36 1.73 15.63 -3.12
N ILE A 37 1.23 14.45 -2.78
CA ILE A 37 2.03 13.30 -2.37
C ILE A 37 1.96 12.25 -3.48
N PHE A 38 3.12 11.80 -3.96
CA PHE A 38 3.26 10.77 -4.98
C PHE A 38 3.78 9.50 -4.32
N ILE A 39 3.00 8.43 -4.41
CA ILE A 39 3.34 7.11 -3.87
C ILE A 39 3.84 6.27 -5.05
N SER A 40 5.01 5.63 -4.90
CA SER A 40 5.53 4.69 -5.90
C SER A 40 4.61 3.47 -6.05
N GLY A 41 4.77 2.68 -7.12
CA GLY A 41 3.96 1.48 -7.35
C GLY A 41 3.91 0.57 -6.11
N GLN A 42 2.70 0.20 -5.70
CA GLN A 42 2.46 -0.72 -4.59
C GLN A 42 2.08 -2.09 -5.15
N VAL A 43 2.69 -3.15 -4.61
CA VAL A 43 2.38 -4.54 -4.98
C VAL A 43 1.48 -5.14 -3.92
N ALA A 44 0.62 -6.08 -4.31
CA ALA A 44 -0.25 -6.82 -3.38
C ALA A 44 0.61 -7.71 -2.45
N PHE A 45 0.87 -7.20 -1.25
CA PHE A 45 1.46 -7.96 -0.15
C PHE A 45 0.38 -8.34 0.86
N LYS A 46 0.51 -9.54 1.43
CA LYS A 46 -0.28 -9.98 2.58
C LYS A 46 0.64 -10.73 3.53
N ASN A 47 0.71 -10.31 4.79
CA ASN A 47 1.58 -10.90 5.80
C ASN A 47 3.05 -10.98 5.34
N GLY A 48 3.52 -9.93 4.67
CA GLY A 48 4.90 -9.83 4.18
C GLY A 48 5.24 -10.60 2.90
N ASN A 49 4.32 -11.40 2.35
CA ASN A 49 4.50 -12.20 1.12
C ASN A 49 3.64 -11.67 -0.04
N PHE A 50 4.03 -11.97 -1.28
CA PHE A 50 3.23 -11.63 -2.46
C PHE A 50 1.89 -12.39 -2.46
N PHE A 51 0.82 -11.70 -2.84
CA PHE A 51 -0.53 -12.27 -3.00
C PHE A 51 -1.06 -11.97 -4.41
N GLY A 52 -1.88 -12.87 -4.97
CA GLY A 52 -2.52 -12.66 -6.27
C GLY A 52 -1.56 -12.71 -7.46
N VAL A 53 -0.48 -13.48 -7.35
CA VAL A 53 0.53 -13.61 -8.41
C VAL A 53 -0.04 -14.41 -9.57
N GLY A 54 -0.01 -13.86 -10.77
CA GLY A 54 -0.43 -14.53 -12.00
C GLY A 54 -0.74 -13.56 -13.14
N GLN A 55 -1.08 -14.10 -14.31
CA GLN A 55 -1.56 -13.33 -15.45
C GLN A 55 -3.10 -13.32 -15.44
N VAL A 56 -3.69 -12.13 -15.46
CA VAL A 56 -5.14 -11.99 -15.66
C VAL A 56 -5.42 -12.04 -17.16
N ALA A 57 -6.29 -12.96 -17.57
CA ALA A 57 -6.62 -13.29 -18.96
C ALA A 57 -5.44 -13.85 -19.78
N ARG A 58 -5.74 -14.85 -20.62
CA ARG A 58 -4.80 -15.43 -21.59
C ARG A 58 -5.17 -14.91 -22.97
N ARG A 59 -4.21 -14.36 -23.71
CA ARG A 59 -4.37 -14.21 -25.16
C ARG A 59 -4.30 -15.58 -25.81
#